data_AF-Q3KAG1-F1
#
_entry.id   AF-Q3KAG1-F1
#
_cell.length_a   1.000
_cell.length_b   1.000
_cell.length_c   1.000
_cell.angle_alpha   90.00
_cell.angle_beta   90.00
_cell.angle_gamma   90.00
#
_symmetry.space_group_name_H-M   'P 1'
#
loop_
_entity.id
_entity.type
_entity.pdbx_description
1 polymer ?
#
loop_
_entity_poly.entity_id
_entity_poly.type
_entity_poly.pdbx_seq_one_letter_code
_entity_poly.pdbx_strand_id
1 'polypeptide(L)'
;MAKPSYTAADQERLAQAWIDSGEPITVWCAGEDDGVKRPNIQTFRKWPAVAAETERRAKEKGSRSFYRATSTQHGSAQASTRAAMSPLRAQFEEEYEANKDAAYAAWLQNNQESIKEQLVKKAEAELAAEIERLTKHQ
;
A
#
# COMPACT_ATOMS: atom_id res chain seq x y z
N MET A 1 11.47 35.51 2.55
CA MET A 1 10.43 34.79 3.32
C MET A 1 11.05 33.51 3.86
N ALA A 2 11.01 33.31 5.18
CA ALA A 2 11.56 32.11 5.82
C ALA A 2 10.86 30.88 5.25
N LYS A 3 11.63 29.86 4.84
CA LYS A 3 11.04 28.57 4.47
C LYS A 3 10.34 28.02 5.72
N PRO A 4 9.06 27.62 5.68
CA PRO A 4 8.45 26.95 6.81
C PRO A 4 9.31 25.72 7.15
N SER A 5 9.92 25.76 8.33
CA SER A 5 10.78 24.69 8.82
C SER A 5 9.89 23.67 9.48
N TYR A 6 9.49 22.65 8.72
CA TYR A 6 8.76 21.51 9.26
C TYR A 6 9.70 20.70 10.15
N THR A 7 9.33 20.54 11.42
CA THR A 7 10.06 19.64 12.34
C THR A 7 9.91 18.19 11.86
N ALA A 8 10.77 17.28 12.34
CA ALA A 8 10.63 15.86 11.97
C ALA A 8 9.25 15.29 12.32
N ALA A 9 8.69 15.69 13.47
CA ALA A 9 7.35 15.31 13.90
C ALA A 9 6.26 15.84 12.96
N ASP A 10 6.39 17.09 12.49
CA ASP A 10 5.43 17.65 11.51
C ASP A 10 5.50 16.92 10.18
N GLN A 11 6.71 16.51 9.76
CA GLN A 11 6.90 15.80 8.50
C GLN A 11 6.21 14.44 8.52
N GLU A 12 6.34 13.70 9.62
CA GLU A 12 5.67 12.42 9.81
C GLU A 12 4.15 12.56 9.89
N ARG A 13 3.65 13.51 10.70
CA ARG A 13 2.20 13.76 10.84
C ARG A 13 1.54 14.08 9.50
N LEU A 14 2.15 14.97 8.73
CA LEU A 14 1.63 15.41 7.43
C LEU A 14 1.78 14.32 6.36
N ALA A 15 2.86 13.54 6.39
CA ALA A 15 3.01 12.38 5.51
C ALA A 15 1.93 11.32 5.80
N GLN A 16 1.64 11.05 7.07
CA GLN A 16 0.58 10.11 7.46
C GLN A 16 -0.80 10.61 7.03
N ALA A 17 -1.11 11.89 7.27
CA ALA A 17 -2.36 12.49 6.81
C ALA A 17 -2.56 12.38 5.29
N TRP A 18 -1.48 12.52 4.51
CA TRP A 18 -1.52 12.26 3.07
C TRP A 18 -1.74 10.78 2.74
N ILE A 19 -1.03 9.86 3.41
CA ILE A 19 -1.20 8.41 3.22
C ILE A 19 -2.66 8.02 3.44
N ASP A 20 -3.24 8.45 4.56
CA ASP A 20 -4.60 8.16 4.99
C ASP A 20 -5.64 8.76 4.03
N SER A 21 -5.37 9.94 3.46
CA SER A 21 -6.26 10.57 2.48
C SER A 21 -6.38 9.77 1.18
N GLY A 22 -5.39 8.94 0.84
CA GLY A 22 -5.33 8.20 -0.43
C GLY A 22 -5.12 9.08 -1.68
N GLU A 23 -5.10 10.41 -1.53
CA GLU A 23 -5.03 11.36 -2.64
C GLU A 23 -3.68 11.32 -3.39
N PRO A 24 -3.64 11.67 -4.68
CA PRO A 24 -2.37 11.94 -5.37
C PRO A 24 -1.63 13.10 -4.70
N ILE A 25 -0.30 12.98 -4.55
CA ILE A 25 0.56 14.00 -3.93
C ILE A 25 0.40 15.40 -4.56
N THR A 26 0.11 15.47 -5.86
CA THR A 26 -0.14 16.72 -6.59
C THR A 26 -1.42 17.41 -6.15
N VAL A 27 -2.46 16.63 -5.83
CA VAL A 27 -3.75 17.13 -5.35
C VAL A 27 -3.63 17.52 -3.88
N TRP A 28 -3.02 16.64 -3.08
CA TRP A 28 -2.88 16.87 -1.66
C TRP A 28 -2.06 18.12 -1.34
N CYS A 29 -0.89 18.31 -1.98
CA CYS A 29 -0.05 19.50 -1.77
C CYS A 29 -0.64 20.82 -2.33
N ALA A 30 -1.66 20.75 -3.17
CA ALA A 30 -2.36 21.94 -3.69
C ALA A 30 -3.45 22.45 -2.74
N GLY A 31 -3.86 21.63 -1.77
CA GLY A 31 -4.83 21.99 -0.76
C GLY A 31 -4.25 22.86 0.36
N GLU A 32 -5.15 23.33 1.21
CA GLU A 32 -4.85 24.04 2.45
C GLU A 32 -5.54 23.31 3.59
N ASP A 33 -4.94 23.32 4.78
CA ASP A 33 -5.49 22.68 5.98
C ASP A 33 -5.68 23.78 7.04
N ASP A 34 -6.93 24.06 7.42
CA ASP A 34 -7.30 25.15 8.36
C ASP A 34 -6.65 26.51 8.04
N GLY A 35 -6.54 26.85 6.74
CA GLY A 35 -5.91 28.10 6.28
C GLY A 35 -4.38 28.09 6.28
N VAL A 36 -3.75 26.97 6.66
CA VAL A 36 -2.31 26.75 6.56
C VAL A 36 -1.99 26.05 5.24
N LYS A 37 -1.12 26.68 4.45
CA LYS A 37 -0.65 26.08 3.19
C LYS A 37 0.10 24.79 3.46
N ARG A 38 -0.34 23.72 2.79
CA ARG A 38 0.33 22.43 2.82
C ARG A 38 1.75 22.54 2.25
N PRO A 39 2.64 21.60 2.60
CA PRO A 39 4.02 21.63 2.14
C PRO A 39 4.13 21.68 0.62
N ASN A 40 5.12 22.42 0.12
CA ASN A 40 5.42 22.45 -1.30
C ASN A 40 5.76 21.04 -1.80
N ILE A 41 5.16 20.62 -2.91
CA ILE A 41 5.32 19.29 -3.51
C ILE A 41 6.79 18.86 -3.70
N GLN A 42 7.68 19.79 -4.07
CA GLN A 42 9.10 19.51 -4.31
C GLN A 42 9.86 19.16 -3.02
N THR A 43 9.41 19.73 -1.90
CA THR A 43 9.94 19.46 -0.56
C THR A 43 9.27 18.23 0.04
N PHE A 44 7.94 18.13 -0.05
CA PHE A 44 7.15 17.04 0.50
C PHE A 44 7.56 15.67 -0.05
N ARG A 45 7.78 15.57 -1.37
CA ARG A 45 8.23 14.32 -2.02
C ARG A 45 9.60 13.81 -1.56
N LYS A 46 10.41 14.67 -0.93
CA LYS A 46 11.75 14.33 -0.42
C LYS A 46 11.72 13.86 1.03
N TRP A 47 10.56 13.90 1.69
CA TRP A 47 10.44 13.44 3.06
C TRP A 47 10.52 11.91 3.11
N PRO A 48 11.22 11.33 4.11
CA PRO A 48 11.44 9.89 4.17
C PRO A 48 10.17 9.05 4.07
N ALA A 49 9.13 9.40 4.83
CA ALA A 49 7.85 8.69 4.83
C ALA A 49 7.12 8.78 3.48
N VAL A 50 7.17 9.95 2.83
CA VAL A 50 6.53 10.17 1.52
C VAL A 50 7.26 9.41 0.42
N ALA A 51 8.59 9.40 0.45
CA ALA A 51 9.41 8.65 -0.49
C ALA A 51 9.19 7.14 -0.36
N ALA A 52 9.17 6.63 0.87
CA ALA A 52 8.90 5.22 1.16
C ALA A 52 7.50 4.80 0.69
N GLU A 53 6.47 5.60 0.97
CA GLU A 53 5.11 5.32 0.51
C GLU A 53 4.98 5.39 -1.02
N THR A 54 5.61 6.38 -1.64
CA THR A 54 5.56 6.52 -3.11
C THR A 54 6.24 5.33 -3.78
N GLU A 55 7.36 4.86 -3.22
CA GLU A 55 8.05 3.66 -3.67
C GLU A 55 7.20 2.40 -3.44
N ARG A 56 6.54 2.28 -2.27
CA ARG A 56 5.59 1.19 -1.96
C ARG A 56 4.44 1.17 -2.97
N ARG A 57 3.77 2.31 -3.19
CA ARG A 57 2.68 2.45 -4.18
C ARG A 57 3.16 2.18 -5.61
N ALA A 58 4.39 2.54 -5.95
CA ALA A 58 4.98 2.25 -7.26
C ALA A 58 5.27 0.76 -7.46
N LYS A 59 5.74 0.07 -6.40
CA LYS A 59 5.95 -1.39 -6.39
C LYS A 59 4.62 -2.15 -6.47
N GLU A 60 3.61 -1.71 -5.72
CA GLU A 60 2.27 -2.32 -5.73
C GLU A 60 1.50 -2.11 -7.03
N LYS A 61 1.65 -0.94 -7.67
CA LYS A 61 0.97 -0.66 -8.95
C LYS A 61 1.61 -1.34 -10.16
N GLY A 62 2.69 -2.09 -10.00
CA GLY A 62 3.27 -2.92 -11.07
C GLY A 62 3.53 -2.13 -12.36
N SER A 63 4.74 -1.56 -12.49
CA SER A 63 5.27 -1.18 -13.81
C SER A 63 4.39 -0.22 -14.63
N ARG A 64 3.97 0.91 -14.05
CA ARG A 64 3.69 2.08 -14.89
C ARG A 64 4.95 2.89 -15.03
N SER A 65 5.75 2.46 -16.01
CA SER A 65 6.83 3.25 -16.61
C SER A 65 6.30 4.64 -16.95
N PHE A 66 6.54 5.62 -16.07
CA PHE A 66 6.41 7.03 -16.42
C PHE A 66 7.63 7.43 -17.27
N TYR A 67 7.82 6.77 -18.41
CA TYR A 67 8.64 7.35 -19.46
C TYR A 67 7.87 8.54 -19.99
N ARG A 68 8.26 9.71 -19.51
CA ARG A 68 8.01 11.00 -20.15
C ARG A 68 8.46 10.84 -21.62
N ALA A 69 7.51 10.59 -22.51
CA ALA A 69 7.75 10.43 -23.93
C ALA A 69 8.28 11.76 -24.49
N THR A 70 9.60 11.88 -24.60
CA THR A 70 10.19 12.68 -25.66
C THR A 70 9.94 11.89 -26.93
N SER A 71 9.01 12.40 -27.74
CA SER A 71 8.72 11.97 -29.10
C SER A 71 10.01 11.81 -29.89
N THR A 72 10.34 10.57 -30.26
CA THR A 72 11.15 10.31 -31.45
C THR A 72 10.55 9.09 -32.14
N GLN A 73 9.90 9.36 -33.27
CA GLN A 73 9.44 8.36 -34.24
C GLN A 73 10.61 7.52 -34.76
N HIS A 74 10.51 6.20 -34.61
CA HIS A 74 10.82 5.15 -35.59
C HIS A 74 10.57 3.83 -34.83
N GLY A 75 9.64 2.98 -35.23
CA GLY A 75 9.59 2.33 -36.54
C GLY A 75 10.03 0.88 -36.35
N SER A 76 9.08 -0.05 -36.51
CA SER A 76 9.24 -1.51 -36.61
C SER A 76 9.73 -2.29 -35.38
N ALA A 77 8.83 -3.09 -34.79
CA ALA A 77 8.81 -4.55 -34.95
C ALA A 77 7.97 -5.16 -33.82
N GLN A 78 6.90 -5.85 -34.18
CA GLN A 78 6.23 -6.81 -33.30
C GLN A 78 7.21 -7.95 -33.01
N ALA A 79 7.82 -7.91 -31.83
CA ALA A 79 8.22 -9.10 -31.11
C ALA A 79 7.69 -8.92 -29.70
N SER A 80 6.62 -9.63 -29.35
CA SER A 80 6.21 -9.82 -27.97
C SER A 80 7.26 -10.69 -27.28
N THR A 81 8.45 -10.13 -27.05
CA THR A 81 9.38 -10.68 -26.09
C THR A 81 8.72 -10.51 -24.73
N ARG A 82 8.22 -11.62 -24.18
CA ARG A 82 8.19 -11.84 -22.73
C ARG A 82 9.44 -11.16 -22.18
N ALA A 83 9.27 -10.02 -21.52
CA ALA A 83 10.39 -9.22 -21.06
C ALA A 83 11.31 -10.16 -20.29
N ALA A 84 12.55 -10.33 -20.77
CA ALA A 84 13.50 -11.24 -20.17
C ALA A 84 13.66 -10.79 -18.71
N MET A 85 13.04 -11.52 -17.80
CA MET A 85 13.20 -11.33 -16.37
C MET A 85 14.69 -11.47 -16.11
N SER A 86 15.29 -10.49 -15.43
CA SER A 86 16.68 -10.60 -14.98
C SER A 86 16.87 -11.98 -14.34
N PRO A 87 17.91 -12.75 -14.69
CA PRO A 87 18.14 -14.08 -14.12
C PRO A 87 18.10 -14.10 -12.59
N LEU A 88 18.56 -13.02 -11.95
CA LEU A 88 18.49 -12.81 -10.50
C LEU A 88 17.06 -12.68 -9.97
N ARG A 89 16.18 -12.04 -10.74
CA ARG A 89 14.77 -11.88 -10.37
C ARG A 89 14.01 -13.19 -10.54
N ALA A 90 14.33 -13.96 -11.57
CA ALA A 90 13.72 -15.28 -11.78
C ALA A 90 14.08 -16.24 -10.63
N GLN A 91 15.35 -16.25 -10.22
CA GLN A 91 15.81 -17.04 -9.06
C GLN A 91 15.14 -16.59 -7.76
N PHE A 92 15.05 -15.28 -7.52
CA PHE A 92 14.36 -14.76 -6.33
C PHE A 92 12.87 -15.11 -6.30
N GLU A 93 12.16 -15.02 -7.42
CA GLU A 93 10.73 -15.31 -7.49
C GLU A 93 10.45 -16.80 -7.29
N GLU A 94 11.31 -17.67 -7.82
CA GLU A 94 11.25 -19.11 -7.56
C GLU A 94 11.48 -19.46 -6.08
N GLU A 95 12.49 -18.85 -5.45
CA GLU A 95 12.75 -19.04 -4.01
C GLU A 95 11.66 -18.45 -3.12
N TYR A 96 11.06 -17.32 -3.51
CA TYR A 96 9.95 -16.71 -2.80
C TYR A 96 8.69 -17.58 -2.88
N GLU A 97 8.35 -18.06 -4.08
CA GLU A 97 7.20 -18.93 -4.32
C GLU A 97 7.35 -20.27 -3.59
N ALA A 98 8.57 -20.82 -3.51
CA ALA A 98 8.83 -22.04 -2.74
C ALA A 98 8.68 -21.83 -1.22
N ASN A 99 9.07 -20.66 -0.72
CA ASN A 99 9.09 -20.38 0.73
C ASN A 99 7.80 -19.77 1.27
N LYS A 100 6.98 -19.11 0.43
CA LYS A 100 5.74 -18.47 0.90
C LYS A 100 4.76 -19.48 1.48
N ASP A 101 4.68 -20.68 0.91
CA ASP A 101 3.76 -21.72 1.36
C ASP A 101 4.21 -22.28 2.72
N ALA A 102 5.53 -22.48 2.90
CA ALA A 102 6.11 -22.89 4.17
C ALA A 102 5.95 -21.81 5.26
N ALA A 103 6.17 -20.53 4.91
CA ALA A 103 5.98 -19.40 5.79
C ALA A 103 4.50 -19.25 6.20
N TYR A 104 3.58 -19.43 5.25
CA TYR A 104 2.15 -19.39 5.50
C TYR A 104 1.68 -20.56 6.38
N ALA A 105 2.18 -21.77 6.14
CA ALA A 105 1.91 -22.93 6.98
C ALA A 105 2.41 -22.73 8.42
N ALA A 106 3.63 -22.18 8.59
CA ALA A 106 4.17 -21.86 9.91
C ALA A 106 3.37 -20.77 10.62
N TRP A 107 2.94 -19.73 9.89
CA TRP A 107 2.08 -18.69 10.44
C TRP A 107 0.72 -19.27 10.87
N LEU A 108 0.09 -20.11 10.05
CA LEU A 108 -1.18 -20.77 10.40
C LEU A 108 -1.05 -21.62 11.66
N GLN A 109 0.03 -22.38 11.81
CA GLN A 109 0.27 -23.17 13.02
C GLN A 109 0.46 -22.27 14.25
N ASN A 110 1.28 -21.23 14.14
CA ASN A 110 1.54 -20.31 15.26
C ASN A 110 0.30 -19.52 15.69
N ASN A 111 -0.66 -19.31 14.78
CA ASN A 111 -1.87 -18.54 15.04
C ASN A 111 -3.12 -19.43 15.17
N GLN A 112 -2.96 -20.75 15.16
CA GLN A 112 -4.08 -21.69 15.09
C GLN A 112 -5.09 -21.50 16.23
N GLU A 113 -4.61 -21.33 17.46
CA GLU A 113 -5.49 -21.14 18.63
C GLU A 113 -6.22 -19.80 18.58
N SER A 114 -5.54 -18.71 18.20
CA SER A 114 -6.20 -17.40 18.04
C SER A 114 -7.26 -17.42 16.93
N ILE A 115 -6.99 -18.11 15.81
CA ILE A 115 -7.95 -18.30 14.73
C ILE A 115 -9.18 -19.08 15.24
N LYS A 116 -8.97 -20.17 15.99
CA LYS A 116 -10.07 -20.96 16.58
C LYS A 116 -10.92 -20.13 17.54
N GLU A 117 -10.29 -19.39 18.45
CA GLU A 117 -11.00 -18.54 19.41
C GLU A 117 -11.89 -17.50 18.71
N GLN A 118 -11.38 -16.86 17.66
CA GLN A 118 -12.15 -15.90 16.88
C GLN A 118 -13.33 -16.55 16.16
N LEU A 119 -13.14 -17.75 15.60
CA LEU A 119 -14.20 -18.50 14.94
C LEU A 119 -15.30 -18.94 15.92
N VAL A 120 -14.91 -19.42 17.11
CA VAL A 120 -15.86 -19.80 18.17
C VAL A 120 -16.65 -18.58 18.64
N LYS A 121 -15.97 -17.47 18.95
CA LYS A 121 -16.64 -16.23 19.38
C LYS A 121 -17.64 -15.72 18.34
N LYS A 122 -17.29 -15.84 17.05
CA LYS A 122 -18.20 -15.47 15.95
C LYS A 122 -19.41 -16.40 15.90
N ALA A 123 -19.20 -17.72 15.99
CA ALA A 123 -20.29 -18.69 15.99
C ALA A 123 -21.23 -18.50 17.19
N GLU A 124 -20.69 -18.21 18.38
CA GLU A 124 -21.48 -17.90 19.58
C GLU A 124 -22.31 -16.62 19.40
N ALA A 125 -21.72 -15.58 18.80
CA ALA A 125 -22.45 -14.34 18.52
C ALA A 125 -23.59 -14.53 17.51
N GLU A 126 -23.34 -15.31 16.44
CA GLU A 126 -24.37 -15.65 15.45
C GLU A 126 -25.48 -16.51 16.08
N LEU A 127 -25.13 -17.48 16.92
CA LEU A 127 -26.11 -18.29 17.64
C LEU A 127 -26.95 -17.44 18.61
N ALA A 128 -26.33 -16.53 19.35
CA ALA A 128 -27.04 -15.61 20.24
C ALA A 128 -28.00 -14.70 19.47
N ALA A 129 -27.57 -14.17 18.31
CA ALA A 129 -28.41 -13.35 17.44
C ALA A 129 -29.61 -14.14 16.90
N GLU A 130 -29.43 -15.42 16.54
CA GLU A 130 -30.52 -16.25 16.05
C GLU A 130 -31.51 -16.63 17.16
N ILE A 131 -31.02 -16.92 18.37
CA ILE A 131 -31.88 -17.13 19.55
C ILE A 131 -32.70 -15.87 19.84
N GLU A 132 -32.08 -14.69 19.82
CA GLU A 132 -32.77 -13.40 20.00
C GLU A 132 -33.84 -13.18 18.93
N ARG A 133 -33.53 -13.49 17.66
CA ARG A 133 -34.48 -13.42 16.55
C ARG A 133 -35.69 -14.32 16.80
N LEU A 134 -35.47 -15.58 17.19
CA LEU A 134 -36.54 -16.55 17.41
C LEU A 134 -37.39 -16.23 18.65
N THR A 135 -36.79 -15.68 19.71
CA THR A 135 -37.49 -15.35 20.95
C THR A 135 -38.27 -14.04 20.89
N LYS A 136 -37.90 -13.08 20.03
CA LYS A 136 -38.67 -11.83 19.82
C LYS A 136 -39.87 -11.97 18.89
N HIS A 137 -39.96 -13.07 18.14
CA HIS A 137 -41.05 -13.36 17.20
C HIS A 137 -42.11 -14.34 17.76
N GLN A 138 -41.98 -14.76 19.02
CA GLN A 138 -43.04 -15.43 19.79
C GLN A 138 -43.77 -14.41 20.67
#